data_AF-A0A1C8ZWF3-F1
#
_entry.id   AF-A0A1C8ZWF3-F1
#
_cell.length_a   1.000
_cell.length_b   1.000
_cell.length_c   1.000
_cell.angle_alpha   90.00
_cell.angle_beta   90.00
_cell.angle_gamma   90.00
#
_symmetry.space_group_name_H-M   'P 1'
#
loop_
_entity.id
_entity.type
_entity.pdbx_description
1 polymer ?
#
loop_
_entity_poly.entity_id
_entity_poly.type
_entity_poly.pdbx_seq_one_letter_code
_entity_poly.pdbx_strand_id
1 'polypeptide(L)'
;MAKYSFKCADVGMDCGFEIQNAGTEDELLEMLKVHAKASHGLTSIPPELVNKIKQNIKKSAKYSFACASVGMNCGFEIVGASSEQELLEELSLHAKMSHGMTSIPQDTLNKIKQNIKAM
;
A
#
# COMPACT_ATOMS: atom_id res chain seq x y z
N MET A 1 4.67 8.64 -0.21
CA MET A 1 5.33 7.32 -0.18
C MET A 1 4.46 6.39 0.64
N ALA A 2 4.20 5.19 0.12
CA ALA A 2 3.58 4.12 0.90
C ALA A 2 4.37 3.93 2.19
N LYS A 3 3.67 3.69 3.30
CA LYS A 3 4.30 3.41 4.57
C LYS A 3 4.08 1.94 4.88
N TYR A 4 5.15 1.16 4.87
CA TYR A 4 5.12 -0.26 5.20
C TYR A 4 5.51 -0.44 6.66
N SER A 5 4.77 -1.32 7.34
CA SER A 5 5.03 -1.66 8.73
C SER A 5 5.02 -3.18 8.88
N PHE A 6 5.86 -3.69 9.78
CA PHE A 6 5.98 -5.12 10.03
C PHE A 6 6.44 -5.37 11.46
N LYS A 7 5.94 -6.43 12.10
CA LYS A 7 6.40 -6.88 13.41
C LYS A 7 6.87 -8.32 13.33
N CYS A 8 8.01 -8.64 13.93
CA CYS A 8 8.52 -10.01 13.98
C CYS A 8 7.52 -10.98 14.66
N ALA A 9 6.74 -10.48 15.62
CA ALA A 9 5.67 -11.24 16.25
C ALA A 9 4.53 -11.64 15.28
N ASP A 10 4.27 -10.88 14.21
CA ASP A 10 3.22 -11.21 13.22
C ASP A 10 3.54 -12.51 12.45
N VAL A 11 4.82 -12.95 12.42
CA VAL A 11 5.23 -14.23 11.78
C VAL A 11 5.48 -15.36 12.77
N GLY A 12 5.11 -15.16 14.04
CA GLY A 12 5.23 -16.17 15.10
C GLY A 12 6.62 -16.29 15.72
N MET A 13 7.49 -15.29 15.51
CA MET A 13 8.77 -15.22 16.22
C MET A 13 8.57 -14.55 17.59
N ASP A 14 9.24 -15.07 18.62
CA ASP A 14 9.33 -14.44 19.94
C ASP A 14 10.35 -13.29 19.89
N CYS A 15 10.01 -12.24 19.13
CA CYS A 15 10.86 -11.06 18.93
C CYS A 15 9.98 -9.80 18.87
N GLY A 16 10.25 -8.85 19.78
CA GLY A 16 9.53 -7.59 19.88
C GLY A 16 9.95 -6.53 18.84
N PHE A 17 10.84 -6.86 17.90
CA PHE A 17 11.28 -5.92 16.88
C PHE A 17 10.14 -5.59 15.91
N GLU A 18 9.96 -4.29 15.66
CA GLU A 18 9.01 -3.78 14.70
C GLU A 18 9.60 -2.64 13.87
N ILE A 19 9.21 -2.62 12.60
CA ILE A 19 9.49 -1.54 11.67
C ILE A 19 8.17 -0.84 11.39
N GLN A 20 8.20 0.48 11.48
CA GLN A 20 7.07 1.33 11.11
C GLN A 20 7.52 2.35 10.07
N ASN A 21 6.62 2.71 9.16
CA ASN A 21 6.83 3.80 8.20
C ASN A 21 7.99 3.59 7.20
N ALA A 22 8.35 2.35 6.86
CA ALA A 22 9.32 2.09 5.78
C ALA A 22 8.78 2.63 4.44
N GLY A 23 9.66 3.21 3.63
CA GLY A 23 9.28 3.86 2.37
C GLY A 23 8.90 2.88 1.26
N THR A 24 9.50 1.69 1.27
CA THR A 24 9.24 0.60 0.31
C THR A 24 9.26 -0.77 1.00
N GLU A 25 8.70 -1.78 0.33
CA GLU A 25 8.82 -3.18 0.77
C GLU A 25 10.29 -3.63 0.80
N ASP A 26 11.09 -3.22 -0.18
CA ASP A 26 12.51 -3.60 -0.28
C ASP A 26 13.35 -3.03 0.87
N GLU A 27 13.13 -1.75 1.22
CA GLU A 27 13.76 -1.09 2.36
C GLU A 27 13.40 -1.79 3.68
N LEU A 28 12.12 -2.17 3.85
CA LEU A 28 11.67 -2.94 5.00
C LEU A 28 12.37 -4.30 5.08
N LEU A 29 12.51 -5.00 3.95
CA LEU A 29 13.21 -6.29 3.89
C LEU A 29 14.71 -6.14 4.18
N GLU A 30 15.38 -5.08 3.72
CA GLU A 30 16.77 -4.79 4.08
C GLU A 30 16.94 -4.59 5.58
N MET A 31 16.09 -3.76 6.20
CA MET A 31 16.11 -3.55 7.65
C MET A 31 15.91 -4.87 8.42
N LEU A 32 15.00 -5.74 7.96
CA LEU A 32 14.80 -7.07 8.54
C LEU A 32 16.01 -7.98 8.38
N LYS A 33 16.71 -7.96 7.23
CA LYS A 33 17.94 -8.74 7.03
C LYS A 33 19.03 -8.30 8.01
N VAL A 34 19.20 -6.99 8.21
CA VAL A 34 20.17 -6.43 9.18
C VAL A 34 19.81 -6.89 10.60
N HIS A 35 18.54 -6.77 10.99
CA HIS A 35 18.08 -7.21 12.30
C HIS A 35 18.25 -8.73 12.50
N ALA A 36 17.88 -9.54 11.50
CA ALA A 36 18.00 -11.00 11.54
C ALA A 36 19.46 -11.45 11.70
N LYS A 37 20.39 -10.78 11.01
CA LYS A 37 21.83 -11.03 11.15
C LYS A 37 22.36 -10.63 12.53
N ALA A 38 21.96 -9.46 13.03
CA ALA A 38 22.47 -8.90 14.29
C ALA A 38 21.91 -9.61 15.53
N SER A 39 20.61 -9.91 15.55
CA SER A 39 19.90 -10.42 16.74
C SER A 39 19.76 -11.94 16.76
N HIS A 40 19.74 -12.57 15.58
CA HIS A 40 19.51 -14.01 15.44
C HIS A 40 20.66 -14.76 14.73
N GLY A 41 21.73 -14.05 14.32
CA GLY A 41 22.84 -14.65 13.58
C GLY A 41 22.46 -15.18 12.19
N LEU A 42 21.28 -14.83 11.69
CA LEU A 42 20.78 -15.30 10.40
C LEU A 42 21.44 -14.49 9.29
N THR A 43 22.41 -15.10 8.60
CA THR A 43 23.08 -14.49 7.44
C THR A 43 22.19 -14.47 6.20
N SER A 44 21.11 -15.26 6.17
CA SER A 44 20.09 -15.24 5.12
C SER A 44 18.73 -15.63 5.68
N ILE A 45 17.69 -14.94 5.23
CA ILE A 45 16.30 -15.24 5.56
C ILE A 45 15.80 -16.27 4.55
N PRO A 46 15.33 -17.47 4.99
CA PRO A 46 14.83 -18.48 4.06
C PRO A 46 13.62 -17.96 3.28
N PRO A 47 13.41 -18.42 2.03
CA PRO A 47 12.35 -17.92 1.16
C PRO A 47 10.94 -18.09 1.77
N GLU A 48 10.74 -19.14 2.55
CA GLU A 48 9.48 -19.35 3.28
C GLU A 48 9.20 -18.25 4.31
N LEU A 49 10.23 -17.81 5.03
CA LEU A 49 10.12 -16.71 5.98
C LEU A 49 9.93 -15.38 5.25
N VAL A 50 10.59 -15.17 4.10
CA VAL A 50 10.34 -13.99 3.25
C VAL A 50 8.88 -13.91 2.81
N ASN A 51 8.29 -15.04 2.38
CA ASN A 51 6.88 -15.08 2.00
C ASN A 51 5.96 -14.77 3.18
N LYS A 52 6.23 -15.34 4.37
CA LYS A 52 5.49 -15.01 5.59
C LYS A 52 5.62 -13.53 5.96
N ILE A 53 6.82 -12.97 5.83
CA ILE A 53 7.06 -11.54 6.07
C ILE A 53 6.17 -10.73 5.13
N LYS A 54 6.28 -10.95 3.81
CA LYS A 54 5.49 -10.23 2.79
C LYS A 54 3.98 -10.31 3.05
N GLN A 55 3.46 -11.48 3.45
CA GLN A 55 2.04 -11.65 3.78
C GLN A 55 1.60 -10.87 5.02
N ASN A 56 2.51 -10.55 5.93
CA ASN A 56 2.25 -9.82 7.17
C ASN A 56 2.71 -8.37 7.13
N ILE A 57 3.24 -7.89 6.00
CA ILE A 57 3.55 -6.47 5.82
C ILE A 57 2.23 -5.70 5.79
N LYS A 58 2.06 -4.81 6.76
CA LYS A 58 0.95 -3.88 6.83
C LYS A 58 1.34 -2.64 6.03
N LYS A 59 0.76 -2.52 4.83
CA LYS A 59 0.77 -1.24 4.11
C LYS A 59 -0.22 -0.33 4.83
N SER A 60 0.24 0.83 5.31
CA SER A 60 -0.66 1.95 5.62
C SER A 60 -1.19 2.49 4.29
N ALA A 61 -2.15 1.74 3.78
CA ALA A 61 -3.07 2.04 2.72
C ALA A 61 -3.96 3.18 3.19
N LYS A 62 -3.47 4.41 3.07
CA LYS A 62 -4.13 5.55 3.67
C LYS A 62 -5.38 5.98 2.91
N TYR A 63 -5.55 5.61 1.65
CA TYR A 63 -6.63 6.16 0.84
C TYR A 63 -7.35 5.08 0.04
N SER A 64 -8.67 5.16 0.03
CA SER A 64 -9.54 4.32 -0.79
C SER A 64 -10.62 5.17 -1.46
N PHE A 65 -11.04 4.73 -2.64
CA PHE A 65 -12.07 5.40 -3.44
C PHE A 65 -12.81 4.39 -4.30
N ALA A 66 -14.11 4.61 -4.49
CA ALA A 66 -14.90 3.81 -5.43
C ALA A 66 -15.74 4.74 -6.31
N CYS A 67 -15.79 4.47 -7.62
CA CYS A 67 -16.56 5.28 -8.58
C CYS A 67 -18.06 5.33 -8.22
N ALA A 68 -18.60 4.26 -7.63
CA ALA A 68 -19.96 4.24 -7.09
C ALA A 68 -20.20 5.32 -6.01
N SER A 69 -19.17 5.76 -5.29
CA SER A 69 -19.26 6.78 -4.23
C SER A 69 -19.64 8.16 -4.76
N VAL A 70 -19.42 8.42 -6.06
CA VAL A 70 -19.78 9.68 -6.72
C VAL A 70 -21.00 9.53 -7.64
N GLY A 71 -21.77 8.46 -7.47
CA GLY A 71 -23.00 8.21 -8.22
C GLY A 71 -22.79 7.73 -9.66
N MET A 72 -21.56 7.34 -10.03
CA MET A 72 -21.30 6.71 -11.32
C MET A 72 -21.74 5.24 -11.27
N ASN A 73 -22.36 4.75 -12.35
CA ASN A 73 -22.68 3.33 -12.51
C ASN A 73 -21.43 2.54 -12.93
N CYS A 74 -20.40 2.55 -12.08
CA CYS A 74 -19.11 1.90 -12.31
C CYS A 74 -18.65 1.20 -11.04
N GLY A 75 -18.29 -0.08 -11.16
CA GLY A 75 -17.80 -0.93 -10.06
C GLY A 75 -16.30 -0.83 -9.80
N PHE A 76 -15.59 0.12 -10.43
CA PHE A 76 -14.17 0.30 -10.20
C PHE A 76 -13.90 0.91 -8.82
N GLU A 77 -12.98 0.29 -8.08
CA GLU A 77 -12.54 0.74 -6.77
C GLU A 77 -11.02 0.69 -6.67
N ILE A 78 -10.45 1.68 -5.99
CA ILE A 78 -9.05 1.75 -5.63
C ILE A 78 -8.99 1.58 -4.11
N VAL A 79 -8.35 0.50 -3.68
CA VAL A 79 -8.16 0.22 -2.26
C VAL A 79 -6.67 0.24 -1.97
N GLY A 80 -6.27 1.06 -1.01
CA GLY A 80 -4.92 1.09 -0.48
C GLY A 80 -3.90 1.88 -1.28
N ALA A 81 -4.36 3.00 -1.83
CA ALA A 81 -3.49 4.03 -2.34
C ALA A 81 -2.69 4.70 -1.19
N SER A 82 -1.44 5.01 -1.50
CA SER A 82 -0.45 5.54 -0.57
C SER A 82 -0.60 7.05 -0.33
N SER A 83 -1.20 7.73 -1.29
CA SER A 83 -1.51 9.15 -1.28
C SER A 83 -2.73 9.42 -2.16
N GLU A 84 -3.38 10.57 -1.96
CA GLU A 84 -4.43 11.02 -2.87
C GLU A 84 -3.92 11.15 -4.31
N GLN A 85 -2.66 11.57 -4.50
CA GLN A 85 -2.07 11.71 -5.82
C GLN A 85 -1.94 10.36 -6.55
N GLU A 86 -1.44 9.32 -5.86
CA GLU A 86 -1.36 7.96 -6.43
C GLU A 86 -2.75 7.45 -6.82
N LEU A 87 -3.75 7.67 -5.95
CA LEU A 87 -5.14 7.30 -6.24
C LEU A 87 -5.67 8.00 -7.49
N LEU A 88 -5.40 9.29 -7.65
CA LEU A 88 -5.84 10.08 -8.80
C LEU A 88 -5.12 9.68 -10.09
N GLU A 89 -3.85 9.30 -10.03
CA GLU A 89 -3.10 8.77 -11.18
C GLU A 89 -3.69 7.44 -11.65
N GLU A 90 -3.93 6.49 -10.73
CA GLU A 90 -4.56 5.20 -11.03
C GLU A 90 -5.96 5.39 -11.65
N LEU A 91 -6.75 6.31 -11.08
CA LEU A 91 -8.07 6.63 -11.60
C LEU A 91 -8.01 7.27 -13.00
N SER A 92 -7.01 8.12 -13.25
CA SER A 92 -6.80 8.75 -14.56
C SER A 92 -6.39 7.71 -15.62
N LEU A 93 -5.54 6.75 -15.26
CA LEU A 93 -5.20 5.62 -16.13
C LEU A 93 -6.43 4.78 -16.47
N HIS A 94 -7.25 4.46 -15.46
CA HIS A 94 -8.51 3.75 -15.68
C HIS A 94 -9.45 4.52 -16.62
N ALA A 95 -9.64 5.83 -16.40
CA ALA A 95 -10.51 6.64 -17.25
C ALA A 95 -10.02 6.72 -18.70
N LYS A 96 -8.71 6.79 -18.90
CA LYS A 96 -8.08 6.77 -20.23
C LYS A 96 -8.27 5.43 -20.93
N MET A 97 -8.09 4.31 -20.23
CA MET A 97 -8.17 2.98 -20.83
C MET A 97 -9.62 2.50 -21.03
N SER A 98 -10.50 2.78 -20.06
CA SER A 98 -11.87 2.24 -20.05
C SER A 98 -12.88 3.15 -20.72
N HIS A 99 -12.64 4.46 -20.72
CA HIS A 99 -13.56 5.47 -21.26
C HIS A 99 -12.96 6.31 -22.38
N GLY A 100 -11.69 6.07 -22.77
CA GLY A 100 -11.00 6.89 -23.77
C GLY A 100 -10.83 8.35 -23.36
N MET A 101 -11.05 8.68 -22.09
CA MET A 101 -10.95 10.05 -21.59
C MET A 101 -9.48 10.40 -21.37
N THR A 102 -8.97 11.35 -22.14
CA THR A 102 -7.60 11.87 -21.97
C THR A 102 -7.43 12.72 -20.72
N SER A 103 -8.52 13.20 -20.12
CA SER A 103 -8.49 13.95 -18.87
C SER A 103 -9.83 13.85 -18.12
N ILE A 104 -9.77 13.95 -16.78
CA ILE A 104 -10.95 13.96 -15.91
C ILE A 104 -11.38 15.42 -15.68
N PRO A 105 -12.66 15.79 -15.90
CA PRO A 105 -13.15 17.14 -15.64
C PRO A 105 -12.92 17.59 -14.20
N GLN A 106 -12.67 18.88 -14.00
CA GLN A 106 -12.36 19.45 -12.67
C GLN A 106 -13.49 19.21 -11.65
N ASP A 107 -14.75 19.29 -12.08
CA ASP A 107 -15.91 19.02 -11.22
C ASP A 107 -15.93 17.57 -10.71
N THR A 108 -15.64 16.61 -11.60
CA THR A 108 -15.51 15.20 -11.26
C THR A 108 -14.34 14.98 -10.30
N LEU A 109 -13.18 15.61 -10.55
CA LEU A 109 -12.02 15.55 -9.65
C LEU A 109 -12.33 16.06 -8.24
N ASN A 110 -13.09 17.15 -8.12
CA ASN A 110 -13.49 17.69 -6.82
C ASN A 110 -14.39 16.70 -6.06
N LYS A 111 -15.37 16.09 -6.75
CA LYS A 111 -16.23 15.04 -6.17
C LYS A 111 -15.45 13.81 -5.74
N ILE A 112 -14.47 13.39 -6.55
CA ILE A 112 -13.58 12.27 -6.23
C ILE A 112 -12.85 12.58 -4.93
N LYS A 113 -12.15 13.72 -4.84
CA LYS A 113 -11.39 14.13 -3.64
C LYS A 113 -12.26 14.19 -2.38
N GLN A 114 -13.49 14.69 -2.49
CA GLN A 114 -14.45 14.72 -1.38
C GLN A 114 -14.89 13.33 -0.88
N ASN A 115 -14.76 12.29 -1.72
CA ASN A 115 -15.18 10.92 -1.41
C ASN A 115 -14.01 9.96 -1.21
N ILE A 116 -12.77 10.44 -1.26
CA ILE A 116 -11.61 9.64 -0.86
C ILE A 116 -11.70 9.40 0.65
N LYS A 117 -11.70 8.13 1.04
CA LYS A 117 -11.69 7.72 2.45
C LYS A 117 -10.26 7.54 2.91
N ALA A 118 -9.89 8.28 3.96
CA ALA A 118 -8.62 8.09 4.63
C ALA A 118 -8.70 6.96 5.69
N MET A 119 -7.75 6.04 5.72
CA MET A 119 -7.65 4.89 6.65
C MET A 119 -6.36 4.95 7.48
#